data_AF-A0AAU3NX75-F1
#
_entry.id   AF-A0AAU3NX75-F1
#
_cell.length_a   1.000
_cell.length_b   1.000
_cell.length_c   1.000
_cell.angle_alpha   90.00
_cell.angle_beta   90.00
_cell.angle_gamma   90.00
#
_symmetry.space_group_name_H-M   'P 1'
#
loop_
_entity.id
_entity.type
_entity.pdbx_description
1 polymer ?
#
loop_
_entity_poly.entity_id
_entity_poly.type
_entity_poly.pdbx_seq_one_letter_code
_entity_poly.pdbx_strand_id
1 'polypeptide(L)'
;MSARVQAVRAARSRQQHDPDRYRQAALCGIAANPNPGKGPKSKVRALAERLRDRTGDYQQYMTDFAVPFDNNQAERDLRMVKAQQKISGSWRTLTGAKRFARIRSYISTVRKHGINPLTALRDLFAGRPWTLPTTS
;
A
#
# COMPACT_ATOMS: atom_id res chain seq x y z
N MET A 1 44.44 -13.76 1.93
CA MET A 1 43.05 -13.37 1.58
C MET A 1 43.04 -11.91 1.15
N SER A 2 42.63 -11.62 -0.08
CA SER A 2 42.95 -10.39 -0.82
C SER A 2 42.15 -9.16 -0.36
N ALA A 3 42.84 -8.01 -0.22
CA ALA A 3 42.30 -6.67 0.03
C ALA A 3 41.16 -6.26 -0.95
N ARG A 4 41.10 -6.91 -2.12
CA ARG A 4 40.06 -6.74 -3.13
C ARG A 4 38.67 -7.18 -2.65
N VAL A 5 38.59 -8.17 -1.74
CA VAL A 5 37.32 -8.65 -1.16
C VAL A 5 36.81 -7.69 -0.07
N GLN A 6 37.71 -7.06 0.68
CA GLN A 6 37.36 -6.04 1.67
C GLN A 6 36.93 -4.72 0.99
N ALA A 7 37.54 -4.32 -0.13
CA ALA A 7 37.13 -3.14 -0.89
C ALA A 7 35.72 -3.28 -1.49
N VAL A 8 35.35 -4.47 -2.00
CA VAL A 8 33.98 -4.73 -2.51
C VAL A 8 32.95 -4.78 -1.37
N ARG A 9 33.33 -5.27 -0.18
CA ARG A 9 32.48 -5.22 1.02
C ARG A 9 32.30 -3.80 1.58
N ALA A 10 33.35 -2.98 1.53
CA ALA A 10 33.32 -1.57 1.93
C ALA A 10 32.57 -0.67 0.94
N ALA A 11 32.57 -1.01 -0.35
CA ALA A 11 31.77 -0.35 -1.38
C ALA A 11 30.27 -0.69 -1.26
N ARG A 12 29.93 -1.92 -0.82
CA ARG A 12 28.54 -2.33 -0.53
C ARG A 12 27.96 -1.68 0.72
N SER A 13 28.79 -1.35 1.71
CA SER A 13 28.38 -0.54 2.88
C SER A 13 28.11 0.94 2.55
N ARG A 14 28.33 1.36 1.29
CA ARG A 14 27.98 2.70 0.77
C ARG A 14 26.92 2.64 -0.35
N GLN A 15 26.00 1.67 -0.33
CA GLN A 15 24.66 1.95 -0.89
C GLN A 15 23.95 2.89 0.08
N GLN A 16 24.45 4.12 0.18
CA GLN A 16 23.68 5.23 0.69
C GLN A 16 22.47 5.33 -0.22
N HIS A 17 21.29 5.15 0.36
CA HIS A 17 20.03 5.39 -0.31
C HIS A 17 20.06 6.82 -0.83
N ASP A 18 20.20 6.96 -2.15
CA ASP A 18 20.11 8.23 -2.83
C ASP A 18 18.64 8.38 -3.26
N PRO A 19 17.80 9.12 -2.51
CA PRO A 19 16.42 9.36 -2.89
C PRO A 19 16.32 9.97 -4.30
N ASP A 20 17.39 10.64 -4.76
CA ASP A 20 17.45 11.21 -6.09
C ASP A 20 17.46 10.15 -7.18
N ARG A 21 17.96 8.92 -6.95
CA ARG A 21 17.94 7.86 -7.97
C ARG A 21 16.53 7.39 -8.33
N TYR A 22 15.67 7.25 -7.33
CA TYR A 22 14.27 6.85 -7.57
C TYR A 22 13.53 7.95 -8.32
N ARG A 23 13.68 9.21 -7.86
CA ARG A 23 13.10 10.38 -8.53
C ARG A 23 13.63 10.51 -9.96
N GLN A 24 14.93 10.31 -10.15
CA GLN A 24 15.58 10.35 -11.45
C GLN A 24 15.05 9.27 -12.38
N ALA A 25 14.86 8.04 -11.90
CA ALA A 25 14.25 6.97 -12.70
C ALA A 25 12.83 7.35 -13.15
N ALA A 26 12.03 7.97 -12.27
CA ALA A 26 10.71 8.49 -12.62
C ALA A 26 10.79 9.61 -13.67
N LEU A 27 11.74 10.54 -13.55
CA LEU A 27 11.98 11.61 -14.53
C LEU A 27 12.45 11.07 -15.89
N CYS A 28 13.33 10.06 -15.90
CA CYS A 28 13.73 9.35 -17.11
C CYS A 28 12.52 8.65 -17.76
N GLY A 29 11.67 8.01 -16.98
CA GLY A 29 10.43 7.39 -17.47
C GLY A 29 9.46 8.40 -18.08
N ILE A 30 9.35 9.58 -17.48
CA ILE A 30 8.62 10.74 -18.02
C ILE A 30 9.23 11.17 -19.35
N ALA A 31 10.53 11.43 -19.41
CA ALA A 31 11.22 11.91 -20.61
C ALA A 31 11.13 10.90 -21.78
N ALA A 32 11.31 9.61 -21.50
CA ALA A 32 11.21 8.54 -22.50
C ALA A 32 9.78 8.31 -23.01
N ASN A 33 8.77 8.82 -22.31
CA ASN A 33 7.35 8.67 -22.67
C ASN A 33 6.69 10.05 -22.72
N PRO A 34 6.93 10.85 -23.78
CA PRO A 34 6.35 12.18 -23.90
C PRO A 34 4.81 12.11 -23.90
N ASN A 35 4.18 13.17 -23.41
CA ASN A 35 2.73 13.26 -23.39
C ASN A 35 2.23 13.45 -24.84
N PRO A 36 1.25 12.66 -25.33
CA PRO A 36 0.68 12.84 -26.67
C PRO A 36 -0.06 14.19 -26.86
N GLY A 37 -0.14 15.03 -25.83
CA GLY A 37 -0.84 16.31 -25.88
C GLY A 37 -2.35 16.10 -25.75
N LYS A 38 -3.07 16.11 -26.88
CA LYS A 38 -4.51 15.80 -26.91
C LYS A 38 -4.73 14.29 -26.89
N GLY A 39 -4.83 13.71 -25.69
CA GLY A 39 -5.15 12.29 -25.52
C GLY A 39 -4.81 11.76 -24.13
N PRO A 40 -5.26 10.54 -23.80
CA PRO A 40 -4.90 9.90 -22.54
C PRO A 40 -3.39 9.61 -22.52
N LYS A 41 -2.76 9.83 -21.36
CA LYS A 41 -1.35 9.47 -21.13
C LYS A 41 -1.16 7.97 -21.30
N SER A 42 0.00 7.55 -21.80
CA SER A 42 0.38 6.14 -21.82
C SER A 42 0.44 5.58 -20.40
N LYS A 43 0.21 4.27 -20.23
CA LYS A 43 0.30 3.62 -18.90
C LYS A 43 1.67 3.85 -18.25
N VAL A 44 2.73 3.82 -19.05
CA VAL A 44 4.11 4.05 -18.60
C VAL A 44 4.29 5.49 -18.12
N ARG A 45 3.81 6.48 -18.88
CA ARG A 45 3.89 7.89 -18.49
C ARG A 45 3.08 8.17 -17.22
N ALA A 46 1.86 7.66 -17.13
CA ALA A 46 1.01 7.82 -15.96
C ALA A 46 1.63 7.18 -14.70
N LEU A 47 2.29 6.03 -14.84
CA LEU A 47 3.04 5.41 -13.76
C LEU A 47 4.23 6.27 -13.34
N ALA A 48 5.07 6.71 -14.29
CA ALA A 48 6.26 7.50 -14.00
C ALA A 48 5.93 8.83 -13.28
N GLU A 49 4.87 9.51 -13.71
CA GLU A 49 4.39 10.71 -13.01
C GLU A 49 3.88 10.40 -11.61
N ARG A 50 3.14 9.29 -11.41
CA ARG A 50 2.69 8.88 -10.08
C ARG A 50 3.87 8.56 -9.15
N LEU A 51 4.89 7.86 -9.65
CA LEU A 51 6.08 7.55 -8.87
C LEU A 51 6.80 8.83 -8.46
N ARG A 52 6.94 9.83 -9.36
CA ARG A 52 7.49 11.15 -9.04
C ARG A 52 6.65 11.85 -7.97
N ASP A 53 5.35 11.96 -8.18
CA ASP A 53 4.45 12.77 -7.34
C ASP A 53 4.21 12.15 -5.96
N ARG A 54 4.36 10.83 -5.82
CA ARG A 54 4.16 10.09 -4.58
C ARG A 54 5.42 9.40 -4.07
N THR A 55 6.59 9.99 -4.36
CA THR A 55 7.89 9.41 -3.96
C THR A 55 7.94 9.06 -2.48
N GLY A 56 7.41 9.93 -1.60
CA GLY A 56 7.32 9.67 -0.16
C GLY A 56 6.54 8.41 0.19
N ASP A 57 5.33 8.24 -0.36
CA ASP A 57 4.49 7.06 -0.12
C ASP A 57 5.21 5.75 -0.50
N TYR A 58 5.92 5.75 -1.64
CA TYR A 58 6.61 4.56 -2.14
C TYR A 58 7.93 4.25 -1.41
N GLN A 59 8.55 5.25 -0.79
CA GLN A 59 9.82 5.10 -0.07
C GLN A 59 9.67 5.05 1.45
N GLN A 60 8.45 5.23 1.98
CA GLN A 60 8.21 5.32 3.42
C GLN A 60 8.77 4.12 4.20
N TYR A 61 8.72 2.91 3.65
CA TYR A 61 9.28 1.69 4.27
C TYR A 61 10.80 1.75 4.48
N MET A 62 11.50 2.64 3.77
CA MET A 62 12.95 2.81 3.90
C MET A 62 13.32 3.66 5.12
N THR A 63 12.42 4.53 5.57
CA THR A 63 12.62 5.43 6.72
C THR A 63 11.84 4.99 7.96
N ASP A 64 10.68 4.36 7.76
CA ASP A 64 9.81 3.86 8.83
C ASP A 64 9.64 2.34 8.68
N PHE A 65 10.37 1.59 9.51
CA PHE A 65 10.34 0.12 9.50
C PHE A 65 9.04 -0.48 10.04
N ALA A 66 8.13 0.33 10.62
CA ALA A 66 6.79 -0.13 10.93
C ALA A 66 5.93 -0.31 9.66
N VAL A 67 6.32 0.34 8.55
CA VAL A 67 5.67 0.20 7.25
C VAL A 67 6.31 -0.96 6.48
N PRO A 68 5.54 -2.01 6.12
CA PRO A 68 6.07 -3.10 5.31
C PRO A 68 6.42 -2.62 3.90
N PHE A 69 7.44 -3.23 3.29
CA PHE A 69 7.83 -2.93 1.90
C PHE A 69 6.78 -3.41 0.87
N ASP A 70 5.93 -4.36 1.26
CA ASP A 70 4.93 -4.98 0.39
C ASP A 70 3.51 -4.46 0.65
N ASN A 71 2.61 -4.71 -0.31
CA ASN A 71 1.21 -4.35 -0.22
C ASN A 71 0.29 -5.55 0.10
N ASN A 72 0.83 -6.64 0.63
CA ASN A 72 0.08 -7.89 0.81
C ASN A 72 -1.17 -7.69 1.67
N GLN A 73 -1.09 -6.82 2.68
CA GLN A 73 -2.21 -6.57 3.57
C GLN A 73 -3.39 -5.89 2.85
N ALA A 74 -3.14 -4.84 2.06
CA ALA A 74 -4.22 -4.17 1.33
C ALA A 74 -4.81 -5.09 0.27
N GLU A 75 -3.97 -5.89 -0.41
CA GLU A 75 -4.45 -6.91 -1.33
C GLU A 75 -5.37 -7.92 -0.65
N ARG A 76 -4.97 -8.49 0.50
CA ARG A 76 -5.81 -9.43 1.26
C ARG A 76 -7.14 -8.81 1.65
N ASP A 77 -7.15 -7.55 2.06
CA ASP A 77 -8.36 -6.82 2.44
C ASP A 77 -9.32 -6.70 1.23
N LEU A 78 -8.79 -6.36 0.05
CA LEU A 78 -9.55 -6.20 -1.20
C LEU A 78 -9.93 -7.52 -1.88
N ARG A 79 -9.18 -8.61 -1.67
CA ARG A 79 -9.41 -9.91 -2.32
C ARG A 79 -10.82 -10.42 -2.11
N MET A 80 -11.43 -10.18 -0.95
CA MET A 80 -12.79 -10.67 -0.70
C MET A 80 -13.88 -9.85 -1.37
N VAL A 81 -13.59 -8.60 -1.77
CA VAL A 81 -14.48 -7.87 -2.68
C VAL A 81 -14.53 -8.59 -4.02
N LYS A 82 -13.37 -9.02 -4.53
CA LYS A 82 -13.29 -9.79 -5.78
C LYS A 82 -13.85 -11.19 -5.66
N ALA A 83 -13.62 -11.88 -4.54
CA ALA A 83 -14.24 -13.18 -4.29
C ALA A 83 -15.77 -13.09 -4.25
N GLN A 84 -16.32 -12.06 -3.59
CA GLN A 84 -17.77 -11.83 -3.57
C GLN A 84 -18.33 -11.58 -4.98
N GLN A 85 -17.64 -10.78 -5.79
CA GLN A 85 -18.04 -10.51 -7.18
C GLN A 85 -17.97 -11.75 -8.06
N LYS A 86 -16.91 -12.56 -7.92
CA LYS A 86 -16.62 -13.68 -8.82
C LYS A 86 -17.35 -14.98 -8.45
N ILE A 87 -17.49 -15.26 -7.15
CA ILE A 87 -17.88 -16.58 -6.64
C ILE A 87 -19.23 -16.52 -5.93
N SER A 88 -19.46 -15.50 -5.09
CA SER A 88 -20.64 -15.45 -4.20
C SER A 88 -21.83 -14.67 -4.76
N GLY A 89 -21.92 -14.55 -6.09
CA GLY A 89 -23.07 -13.94 -6.78
C GLY A 89 -23.12 -12.41 -6.77
N SER A 90 -22.05 -11.72 -6.34
CA SER A 90 -21.97 -10.25 -6.24
C SER A 90 -23.05 -9.63 -5.32
N TRP A 91 -23.11 -8.30 -5.26
CA TRP A 91 -24.19 -7.59 -4.56
C TRP A 91 -25.24 -7.13 -5.57
N ARG A 92 -26.52 -7.42 -5.28
CA ARG A 92 -27.65 -6.96 -6.09
C ARG A 92 -27.97 -5.47 -5.87
N THR A 93 -27.50 -4.89 -4.76
CA THR A 93 -27.74 -3.49 -4.41
C THR A 93 -26.49 -2.83 -3.83
N LEU A 94 -26.36 -1.52 -4.04
CA LEU A 94 -25.29 -0.71 -3.45
C LEU A 94 -25.32 -0.76 -1.91
N THR A 95 -26.51 -0.82 -1.31
CA THR A 95 -26.69 -0.95 0.13
C THR A 95 -26.07 -2.24 0.67
N GLY A 96 -26.25 -3.36 -0.03
CA GLY A 96 -25.60 -4.64 0.33
C GLY A 96 -24.07 -4.55 0.27
N ALA A 97 -23.54 -3.92 -0.78
CA ALA A 97 -22.10 -3.70 -0.93
C ALA A 97 -21.53 -2.80 0.18
N LYS A 98 -22.24 -1.72 0.55
CA LYS A 98 -21.86 -0.84 1.66
C LYS A 98 -21.86 -1.56 3.00
N ARG A 99 -22.84 -2.42 3.28
CA ARG A 99 -22.88 -3.24 4.51
C ARG A 99 -21.69 -4.19 4.58
N PHE A 100 -21.40 -4.90 3.48
CA PHE A 100 -20.24 -5.78 3.40
C PHE A 100 -18.93 -5.01 3.65
N ALA A 101 -18.74 -3.88 2.96
CA ALA A 101 -17.55 -3.05 3.11
C ALA A 101 -17.41 -2.56 4.56
N ARG A 102 -18.50 -2.09 5.20
CA ARG A 102 -18.47 -1.61 6.59
C ARG A 102 -18.02 -2.70 7.57
N ILE A 103 -18.56 -3.90 7.47
CA ILE A 103 -18.19 -5.02 8.36
C ILE A 103 -16.73 -5.40 8.16
N ARG A 104 -16.30 -5.52 6.90
CA ARG A 104 -14.91 -5.89 6.55
C ARG A 104 -13.92 -4.82 6.99
N SER A 105 -14.25 -3.54 6.79
CA SER A 105 -13.44 -2.42 7.26
C SER A 105 -13.30 -2.44 8.78
N TYR A 106 -14.39 -2.66 9.52
CA TYR A 106 -14.33 -2.78 10.98
C TYR A 106 -13.36 -3.89 11.43
N ILE A 107 -13.49 -5.08 10.85
CA ILE A 107 -12.63 -6.24 11.16
C ILE A 107 -11.16 -5.98 10.77
N SER A 108 -10.91 -5.36 9.61
CA SER A 108 -9.54 -5.03 9.19
C SER A 108 -8.92 -4.00 10.13
N THR A 109 -9.67 -2.96 10.53
CA THR A 109 -9.19 -1.94 11.46
C THR A 109 -8.86 -2.53 12.82
N VAL A 110 -9.74 -3.31 13.44
CA VAL A 110 -9.43 -3.88 14.78
C VAL A 110 -8.18 -4.77 14.74
N ARG A 111 -7.96 -5.53 13.64
CA ARG A 111 -6.74 -6.33 13.44
C ARG A 111 -5.49 -5.46 13.35
N LYS A 112 -5.56 -4.33 12.62
CA LYS A 112 -4.43 -3.39 12.48
C LYS A 112 -4.02 -2.77 13.82
N HIS A 113 -4.96 -2.67 14.76
CA HIS A 113 -4.70 -2.21 16.13
C HIS A 113 -4.37 -3.35 17.11
N GLY A 114 -4.08 -4.56 16.61
CA GLY A 114 -3.68 -5.71 17.45
C GLY A 114 -4.82 -6.35 18.24
N ILE A 115 -6.07 -6.03 17.92
CA ILE A 115 -7.25 -6.51 18.66
C ILE A 115 -7.78 -7.79 18.01
N ASN A 116 -8.14 -8.76 18.86
CA ASN A 116 -8.79 -9.99 18.39
C ASN A 116 -10.18 -9.66 17.78
N PRO A 117 -10.44 -10.02 16.52
CA PRO A 117 -11.72 -9.70 15.85
C PRO A 117 -12.95 -10.30 16.53
N LEU A 118 -12.84 -11.50 17.11
CA LEU A 118 -13.98 -12.14 17.76
C LEU A 118 -14.35 -11.39 19.04
N THR A 119 -13.35 -10.96 19.82
CA THR A 119 -13.55 -10.11 20.98
C THR A 119 -14.19 -8.78 20.58
N ALA A 120 -13.68 -8.12 19.53
CA ALA A 120 -14.25 -6.86 19.04
C ALA A 120 -15.70 -7.03 18.54
N LEU A 121 -16.01 -8.12 17.84
CA LEU A 121 -17.37 -8.40 17.38
C LEU A 121 -18.31 -8.70 18.55
N ARG A 122 -17.87 -9.47 19.56
CA ARG A 122 -18.64 -9.70 20.79
C ARG A 122 -18.98 -8.38 21.48
N ASP A 123 -18.00 -7.51 21.64
CA ASP A 123 -18.19 -6.24 22.35
C ASP A 123 -19.07 -5.27 21.54
N LEU A 124 -18.94 -5.27 20.20
CA LEU A 124 -19.84 -4.58 19.28
C LEU A 124 -21.30 -5.01 19.49
N PHE A 125 -21.59 -6.31 19.56
CA PHE A 125 -22.95 -6.81 19.81
C PHE A 125 -23.44 -6.54 21.23
N ALA A 126 -22.53 -6.40 22.20
CA ALA A 126 -22.82 -5.99 23.57
C ALA A 126 -22.98 -4.45 23.73
N GLY A 127 -23.04 -3.69 22.63
CA GLY A 127 -23.21 -2.22 22.66
C GLY A 127 -21.95 -1.44 23.05
N ARG A 128 -20.79 -2.09 23.10
CA ARG A 128 -19.49 -1.50 23.46
C ARG A 128 -18.50 -1.65 22.30
N PRO A 129 -18.77 -1.04 21.13
CA PRO A 129 -17.91 -1.20 19.98
C PRO A 129 -16.53 -0.63 20.25
N TRP A 130 -15.49 -1.35 19.83
CA TRP A 130 -14.18 -0.74 19.72
C TRP A 130 -14.21 0.43 18.71
N THR A 131 -13.64 1.56 19.09
CA THR A 131 -13.53 2.77 18.26
C THR A 131 -12.08 3.19 18.13
N LEU A 132 -11.77 3.97 17.09
CA LEU A 132 -10.43 4.48 16.89
C LEU A 132 -10.04 5.36 18.09
N PRO A 133 -8.83 5.22 18.64
CA PRO A 133 -8.33 6.13 19.65
C PRO A 133 -8.27 7.54 19.05
N THR A 134 -8.99 8.49 19.65
CA THR A 134 -8.91 9.89 19.27
C THR A 134 -7.54 10.41 19.69
N THR A 135 -6.63 10.61 18.73
CA THR A 135 -5.37 11.31 19.00
C THR A 135 -5.72 12.73 19.47
N SER A 136 -5.36 13.05 20.71
CA SER A 136 -5.53 14.38 21.32
C SER A 136 -4.43 15.33 20.87
#